data_AF-A0A368GB38-F1
#
_entry.id   AF-A0A368GB38-F1
#
_cell.length_a   1.000
_cell.length_b   1.000
_cell.length_c   1.000
_cell.angle_alpha   90.00
_cell.angle_beta   90.00
_cell.angle_gamma   90.00
#
_symmetry.space_group_name_H-M   'P 1'
#
loop_
_entity.id
_entity.type
_entity.pdbx_description
1 polymer ?
#
loop_
_entity_poly.entity_id
_entity_poly.type
_entity_poly.pdbx_seq_one_letter_code
_entity_poly.pdbx_strand_id
1 'polypeptide(L)'
;MVLQCNCEKKILEDSCIRTLNLFQKTAVRFMDTMSMAIPMFGMADHQVVTYETDDSDFTLREKRSERWRDAWDDRVCRNSLLAVHQHLYRDDHRLTKESKKFQEFFVKEDMNAIRQNFQVLVNYCADDNLTCAQIFKKLWPEFQNRFPHPATLYGVLNIGNAYLPINENWELFFNKNERTCNEQKEAGARALITAAKDVLNSLKTDGEGTILDAWLFDVDWSYKSDSEFPEWFFKLFTKRGSAYLDCASLSSEDVVMKSAFVPLIFGMTYGPYPLHRSRSLGWGYLVPKPSENQISAGGISLLKTSQKYEHVCEVIARNKAEFGDIQPSGRSHNFGSFLFYQLSHPVSQNRGFSMNGNNFGAIASILEGMTQSPQNLGQRTRKVCRSV
;
A
#
# COMPACT_ATOMS: atom_id res chain seq x y z
N MET A 1 31.01 3.93 -26.10
CA MET A 1 30.21 3.62 -24.90
C MET A 1 30.24 4.86 -24.03
N VAL A 2 29.09 5.41 -23.67
CA VAL A 2 28.99 6.57 -22.78
C VAL A 2 28.53 6.08 -21.41
N LEU A 3 29.17 6.55 -20.36
CA LEU A 3 28.87 6.19 -18.98
C LEU A 3 27.65 6.96 -18.50
N GLN A 4 26.70 6.24 -17.91
CA GLN A 4 25.54 6.83 -17.28
C GLN A 4 25.71 6.80 -15.75
N CYS A 5 25.55 7.96 -15.12
CA CYS A 5 25.64 8.14 -13.68
C CYS A 5 24.22 8.18 -13.10
N ASN A 6 23.86 7.14 -12.35
CA ASN A 6 22.61 7.10 -11.59
C ASN A 6 22.72 7.95 -10.31
N CYS A 7 23.06 9.24 -10.46
CA CYS A 7 22.61 10.22 -9.48
C CYS A 7 21.13 10.50 -9.73
N GLU A 8 20.39 10.94 -8.71
CA GLU A 8 18.96 11.34 -8.79
C GLU A 8 18.67 12.49 -9.80
N LYS A 9 19.64 12.82 -10.66
CA LYS A 9 19.62 13.70 -11.83
C LYS A 9 19.36 12.95 -13.13
N LYS A 10 18.61 11.86 -13.04
CA LYS A 10 18.14 11.01 -14.15
C LYS A 10 17.50 11.83 -15.28
N ILE A 11 16.91 12.98 -14.96
CA ILE A 11 16.22 13.87 -15.92
C ILE A 11 17.18 14.50 -16.94
N LEU A 12 18.40 14.89 -16.58
CA LEU A 12 19.30 15.59 -17.53
C LEU A 12 20.06 14.60 -18.43
N GLU A 13 20.56 13.49 -17.89
CA GLU A 13 21.24 12.46 -18.68
C GLU A 13 20.26 11.70 -19.60
N ASP A 14 19.09 11.30 -19.10
CA ASP A 14 18.06 10.66 -19.94
C ASP A 14 17.46 11.65 -20.95
N SER A 15 17.46 12.96 -20.67
CA SER A 15 17.05 13.98 -21.64
C SER A 15 18.08 14.13 -22.77
N CYS A 16 19.38 14.12 -22.47
CA CYS A 16 20.43 14.07 -23.51
C CYS A 16 20.33 12.79 -24.36
N ILE A 17 20.06 11.63 -23.75
CA ILE A 17 19.82 10.35 -24.44
C ILE A 17 18.58 10.45 -25.34
N ARG A 18 17.49 11.05 -24.83
CA ARG A 18 16.27 11.30 -25.62
C ARG A 18 16.57 12.16 -26.83
N THR A 19 17.25 13.30 -26.68
CA THR A 19 17.56 14.19 -27.80
C THR A 19 18.46 13.52 -28.86
N LEU A 20 19.44 12.70 -28.43
CA LEU A 20 20.35 12.00 -29.35
C LEU A 20 19.67 10.87 -30.13
N ASN A 21 18.73 10.14 -29.52
CA ASN A 21 18.06 9.00 -30.15
C ASN A 21 16.78 9.37 -30.91
N LEU A 22 16.22 10.57 -30.70
CA LEU A 22 14.95 11.01 -31.31
C LEU A 22 15.03 11.26 -32.83
N PHE A 23 16.21 11.62 -33.36
CA PHE A 23 16.31 12.14 -34.73
C PHE A 23 17.05 11.23 -35.72
N GLN A 24 17.97 10.37 -35.28
CA GLN A 24 18.71 9.44 -36.16
C GLN A 24 19.15 8.16 -35.42
N LYS A 25 19.32 7.05 -36.14
CA LYS A 25 19.94 5.83 -35.60
C LYS A 25 21.40 6.12 -35.24
N THR A 26 21.67 6.42 -33.98
CA THR A 26 23.05 6.62 -33.51
C THR A 26 23.73 5.28 -33.21
N ALA A 27 25.04 5.19 -33.47
CA ALA A 27 25.87 4.08 -33.05
C ALA A 27 26.27 4.17 -31.55
N VAL A 28 25.82 5.21 -30.85
CA VAL A 28 26.12 5.43 -29.44
C VAL A 28 25.33 4.42 -28.60
N ARG A 29 26.02 3.82 -27.62
CA ARG A 29 25.45 2.89 -26.64
C ARG A 29 25.80 3.37 -25.25
N PHE A 30 24.82 3.33 -24.36
CA PHE A 30 24.95 3.74 -22.97
C PHE A 30 25.07 2.51 -22.08
N MET A 31 25.89 2.64 -21.04
CA MET A 31 26.03 1.62 -20.01
C MET A 31 25.90 2.31 -18.64
N ASP A 32 24.93 1.87 -17.85
CA ASP A 32 24.72 2.38 -16.50
C ASP A 32 25.56 1.60 -15.49
N THR A 33 26.25 2.32 -14.61
CA THR A 33 27.09 1.72 -13.56
C THR A 33 26.27 0.90 -12.58
N MET A 34 25.02 1.29 -12.31
CA MET A 34 24.12 0.51 -11.46
C MET A 34 23.67 -0.79 -12.13
N SER A 35 23.43 -0.78 -13.45
CA SER A 35 23.14 -1.99 -14.22
C SER A 35 24.27 -3.03 -14.19
N MET A 36 25.51 -2.60 -13.93
CA MET A 36 26.66 -3.48 -13.72
C MET A 36 26.80 -3.92 -12.26
N ALA A 37 26.61 -2.99 -11.32
CA ALA A 37 26.80 -3.24 -9.90
C ALA A 37 25.70 -4.16 -9.32
N ILE A 38 24.43 -3.96 -9.68
CA ILE A 38 23.30 -4.71 -9.12
C ILE A 38 23.43 -6.23 -9.35
N PRO A 39 23.75 -6.74 -10.55
CA PRO A 39 23.94 -8.17 -10.75
C PRO A 39 25.15 -8.78 -10.02
N MET A 40 26.12 -7.95 -9.63
CA MET A 40 27.36 -8.39 -8.98
C MET A 40 27.29 -8.31 -7.45
N PHE A 41 26.73 -7.24 -6.92
CA PHE A 41 26.76 -6.88 -5.50
C PHE A 41 25.37 -6.59 -4.90
N GLY A 42 24.31 -6.69 -5.70
CA GLY A 42 22.95 -6.41 -5.28
C GLY A 42 22.40 -7.49 -4.34
N MET A 43 21.32 -7.13 -3.65
CA MET A 43 20.59 -7.98 -2.71
C MET A 43 19.15 -8.17 -3.16
N ALA A 44 18.56 -9.31 -2.85
CA ALA A 44 17.11 -9.51 -2.97
C ALA A 44 16.34 -8.73 -1.87
N ASP A 45 15.06 -8.45 -2.09
CA ASP A 45 14.26 -7.63 -1.15
C ASP A 45 14.29 -8.12 0.30
N HIS A 46 14.21 -9.43 0.52
CA HIS A 46 14.27 -10.02 1.87
C HIS A 46 15.68 -9.92 2.50
N GLN A 47 16.71 -9.93 1.66
CA GLN A 47 18.10 -9.74 2.10
C GLN A 47 18.37 -8.29 2.49
N VAL A 48 17.82 -7.32 1.75
CA VAL A 48 17.93 -5.88 2.10
C VAL A 48 17.37 -5.63 3.49
N VAL A 49 16.20 -6.18 3.82
CA VAL A 49 15.60 -6.05 5.16
C VAL A 49 16.54 -6.61 6.23
N THR A 50 17.12 -7.78 5.99
CA THR A 50 18.06 -8.42 6.92
C THR A 50 19.33 -7.58 7.12
N TYR A 51 19.84 -7.01 6.02
CA TYR A 51 21.02 -6.15 6.03
C TYR A 51 20.76 -4.83 6.79
N GLU A 52 19.58 -4.24 6.64
CA GLU A 52 19.21 -2.97 7.30
C GLU A 52 18.91 -3.13 8.79
N THR A 53 18.28 -4.24 9.21
CA THR A 53 18.03 -4.48 10.63
C THR A 53 19.32 -4.54 11.43
N ASP A 54 20.37 -5.14 10.86
CA ASP A 54 21.65 -5.32 11.53
C ASP A 54 22.52 -4.03 11.48
N ASP A 55 22.37 -3.17 10.46
CA ASP A 55 23.03 -1.84 10.40
C ASP A 55 22.49 -0.88 11.48
N SER A 56 21.23 -1.05 11.88
CA SER A 56 20.58 -0.23 12.92
C SER A 56 20.85 -0.67 14.36
N ASP A 57 21.24 -1.93 14.57
CA ASP A 57 21.46 -2.51 15.91
C ASP A 57 22.87 -3.09 16.04
N PHE A 58 23.81 -2.22 16.41
CA PHE A 58 25.20 -2.56 16.69
C PHE A 58 25.35 -3.74 17.68
N THR A 59 24.41 -3.88 18.62
CA THR A 59 24.47 -4.92 19.67
C THR A 59 24.07 -6.31 19.16
N LEU A 60 23.27 -6.40 18.09
CA LEU A 60 22.96 -7.66 17.41
C LEU A 60 24.12 -8.12 16.52
N ARG A 61 24.84 -7.18 15.91
CA ARG A 61 26.01 -7.45 15.05
C ARG A 61 27.16 -8.08 15.83
N GLU A 62 27.45 -7.60 17.04
CA GLU A 62 28.51 -8.16 17.90
C GLU A 62 28.15 -9.54 18.48
N LYS A 63 26.86 -9.85 18.65
CA LYS A 63 26.39 -11.12 19.22
C LYS A 63 26.29 -12.27 18.22
N ARG A 64 26.29 -12.02 16.91
CA ARG A 64 26.20 -13.07 15.89
C ARG A 64 27.60 -13.46 15.42
N SER A 65 28.19 -14.49 16.03
CA SER A 65 29.40 -15.17 15.51
C SER A 65 29.13 -16.02 14.24
N GLU A 66 28.22 -15.57 13.38
CA GLU A 66 27.90 -16.26 12.13
C GLU A 66 28.84 -15.78 11.03
N ARG A 67 30.05 -16.38 10.98
CA ARG A 67 31.11 -16.04 10.01
C ARG A 67 30.64 -16.00 8.54
N TRP A 68 29.58 -16.73 8.19
CA TRP A 68 29.03 -16.71 6.83
C TRP A 68 28.34 -15.38 6.51
N ARG A 69 27.77 -14.69 7.50
CA ARG A 69 27.13 -13.38 7.33
C ARG A 69 28.15 -12.29 7.11
N ASP A 70 29.21 -12.23 7.90
CA ASP A 70 30.30 -11.26 7.66
C ASP A 70 30.87 -11.42 6.24
N ALA A 71 31.09 -12.68 5.82
CA ALA A 71 31.54 -13.00 4.47
C ALA A 71 30.51 -12.70 3.37
N TRP A 72 29.22 -12.64 3.71
CA TRP A 72 28.14 -12.27 2.80
C TRP A 72 27.99 -10.75 2.70
N ASP A 73 27.95 -10.05 3.84
CA ASP A 73 27.94 -8.60 3.96
C ASP A 73 29.12 -7.98 3.22
N ASP A 74 30.30 -8.63 3.28
CA ASP A 74 31.48 -8.22 2.54
C ASP A 74 31.34 -8.31 1.01
N ARG A 75 30.38 -9.09 0.50
CA ARG A 75 30.17 -9.29 -0.95
C ARG A 75 29.03 -8.46 -1.52
N VAL A 76 28.19 -7.89 -0.66
CA VAL A 76 27.02 -7.12 -1.08
C VAL A 76 27.19 -5.64 -0.77
N CYS A 77 26.37 -4.81 -1.40
CA CYS A 77 26.27 -3.40 -1.07
C CYS A 77 24.89 -2.83 -1.40
N ARG A 78 24.58 -1.67 -0.82
CA ARG A 78 23.35 -0.94 -1.16
C ARG A 78 23.45 -0.35 -2.57
N ASN A 79 22.28 -0.11 -3.16
CA ASN A 79 22.14 0.49 -4.47
C ASN A 79 22.28 2.02 -4.44
N SER A 80 23.40 2.53 -3.95
CA SER A 80 23.70 3.97 -3.92
C SER A 80 25.13 4.24 -4.37
N LEU A 81 25.35 5.41 -4.98
CA LEU A 81 26.68 5.84 -5.44
C LEU A 81 27.73 5.72 -4.33
N LEU A 82 27.38 6.17 -3.12
CA LEU A 82 28.25 6.10 -1.95
C LEU A 82 28.55 4.66 -1.54
N ALA A 83 27.54 3.80 -1.46
CA ALA A 83 27.72 2.42 -1.02
C ALA A 83 28.53 1.60 -2.02
N VAL A 84 28.29 1.79 -3.32
CA VAL A 84 29.05 1.10 -4.38
C VAL A 84 30.50 1.59 -4.40
N HIS A 85 30.73 2.91 -4.27
CA HIS A 85 32.09 3.45 -4.17
C HIS A 85 32.82 2.87 -2.96
N GLN A 86 32.23 2.94 -1.77
CA GLN A 86 32.81 2.42 -0.55
C GLN A 86 33.06 0.91 -0.62
N HIS A 87 32.18 0.15 -1.29
CA HIS A 87 32.37 -1.29 -1.48
C HIS A 87 33.58 -1.61 -2.38
N LEU A 88 33.81 -0.83 -3.44
CA LEU A 88 34.91 -1.04 -4.39
C LEU A 88 36.24 -0.43 -3.94
N TYR A 89 36.19 0.60 -3.08
CA TYR A 89 37.34 1.39 -2.65
C TYR A 89 37.54 1.35 -1.12
N ARG A 90 37.27 0.20 -0.48
CA ARG A 90 37.33 0.02 0.98
C ARG A 90 38.64 0.51 1.62
N ASP A 91 39.75 0.33 0.92
CA ASP A 91 41.11 0.60 1.41
C ASP A 91 41.66 1.96 0.99
N ASP A 92 40.97 2.68 0.10
CA ASP A 92 41.53 3.85 -0.59
C ASP A 92 40.46 4.95 -0.75
N HIS A 93 40.66 6.09 -0.08
CA HIS A 93 39.79 7.28 -0.19
C HIS A 93 38.30 7.05 0.13
N ARG A 94 37.98 6.84 1.41
CA ARG A 94 36.58 6.80 1.88
C ARG A 94 35.89 8.15 1.62
N LEU A 95 34.89 8.16 0.75
CA LEU A 95 33.98 9.29 0.61
C LEU A 95 33.20 9.49 1.92
N THR A 96 33.42 10.64 2.57
CA THR A 96 32.66 11.16 3.72
C THR A 96 31.56 12.14 3.28
N LYS A 97 31.04 11.97 2.07
CA LYS A 97 30.18 12.97 1.41
C LYS A 97 28.85 13.14 2.17
N GLU A 98 28.51 14.36 2.56
CA GLU A 98 27.17 14.75 3.03
C GLU A 98 26.18 14.88 1.85
N SER A 99 26.04 13.82 1.05
CA SER A 99 25.29 13.87 -0.23
C SER A 99 23.79 14.13 -0.05
N LYS A 100 23.19 13.61 1.03
CA LYS A 100 21.75 13.75 1.30
C LYS A 100 21.32 15.21 1.46
N LYS A 101 22.14 16.04 2.10
CA LYS A 101 21.82 17.46 2.33
C LYS A 101 21.70 18.23 1.01
N PHE A 102 22.62 18.01 0.09
CA PHE A 102 22.60 18.66 -1.23
C PHE A 102 21.52 18.08 -2.15
N GLN A 103 21.23 16.77 -2.06
CA GLN A 103 20.10 16.15 -2.78
C GLN A 103 18.77 16.74 -2.33
N GLU A 104 18.52 16.79 -1.02
CA GLU A 104 17.30 17.38 -0.46
C GLU A 104 17.16 18.87 -0.80
N PHE A 105 18.28 19.59 -0.92
CA PHE A 105 18.28 20.99 -1.35
C PHE A 105 17.66 21.15 -2.74
N PHE A 106 17.99 20.30 -3.71
CA PHE A 106 17.39 20.36 -5.05
C PHE A 106 15.90 20.03 -5.07
N VAL A 107 15.40 19.27 -4.09
CA VAL A 107 14.00 18.83 -4.02
C VAL A 107 13.12 19.84 -3.29
N LYS A 108 13.64 20.44 -2.21
CA LYS A 108 12.86 21.26 -1.28
C LYS A 108 12.94 22.77 -1.57
N GLU A 109 14.08 23.24 -2.08
CA GLU A 109 14.35 24.67 -2.23
C GLU A 109 13.84 25.22 -3.57
N ASP A 110 13.65 26.53 -3.61
CA ASP A 110 13.18 27.23 -4.81
C ASP A 110 14.31 27.49 -5.82
N MET A 111 13.93 27.85 -7.04
CA MET A 111 14.87 28.14 -8.12
C MET A 111 15.83 29.30 -7.78
N ASN A 112 15.43 30.26 -6.94
CA ASN A 112 16.31 31.37 -6.57
C ASN A 112 17.37 30.93 -5.56
N ALA A 113 17.01 30.14 -4.54
CA ALA A 113 17.96 29.55 -3.61
C ALA A 113 18.98 28.65 -4.32
N ILE A 114 18.55 27.89 -5.34
CA ILE A 114 19.44 27.09 -6.19
C ILE A 114 20.44 27.98 -6.95
N ARG A 115 19.98 29.09 -7.54
CA ARG A 115 20.86 30.03 -8.25
C ARG A 115 21.89 30.68 -7.33
N GLN A 116 21.50 31.04 -6.12
CA GLN A 116 22.41 31.64 -5.13
C GLN A 116 23.51 30.66 -4.70
N ASN A 117 23.20 29.36 -4.64
CA ASN A 117 24.13 28.31 -4.24
C ASN A 117 24.72 27.55 -5.44
N PHE A 118 24.62 28.11 -6.65
CA PHE A 118 24.94 27.40 -7.90
C PHE A 118 26.33 26.78 -7.91
N GLN A 119 27.37 27.50 -7.51
CA GLN A 119 28.75 27.00 -7.58
C GLN A 119 28.97 25.76 -6.71
N VAL A 120 28.45 25.79 -5.48
CA VAL A 120 28.55 24.66 -4.53
C VAL A 120 27.78 23.47 -5.07
N LEU A 121 26.56 23.71 -5.55
CA LEU A 121 25.69 22.68 -6.08
C LEU A 121 26.24 22.03 -7.35
N VAL A 122 26.84 22.79 -8.26
CA VAL A 122 27.45 22.28 -9.50
C VAL A 122 28.74 21.52 -9.21
N ASN A 123 29.61 22.02 -8.32
CA ASN A 123 30.78 21.28 -7.89
C ASN A 123 30.39 19.93 -7.27
N TYR A 124 29.34 19.91 -6.43
CA TYR A 124 28.77 18.67 -5.91
C TYR A 124 28.36 17.67 -7.02
N CYS A 125 27.76 18.17 -8.11
CA CYS A 125 27.42 17.33 -9.29
C CYS A 125 28.66 16.80 -9.99
N ALA A 126 29.66 17.65 -10.18
CA ALA A 126 30.90 17.30 -10.85
C ALA A 126 31.63 16.19 -10.07
N ASP A 127 31.64 16.29 -8.74
CA ASP A 127 32.20 15.27 -7.86
C ASP A 127 31.45 13.94 -7.94
N ASP A 128 30.11 13.96 -8.06
CA ASP A 128 29.31 12.74 -8.28
C ASP A 128 29.67 12.07 -9.61
N ASN A 129 29.83 12.85 -10.67
CA ASN A 129 30.23 12.34 -11.99
C ASN A 129 31.66 11.76 -11.98
N LEU A 130 32.58 12.43 -11.28
CA LEU A 130 33.94 11.92 -11.08
C LEU A 130 33.92 10.59 -10.31
N THR A 131 33.12 10.52 -9.24
CA THR A 131 32.94 9.31 -8.42
C THR A 131 32.38 8.16 -9.28
N CYS A 132 31.39 8.43 -10.13
CA CYS A 132 30.84 7.45 -11.05
C CYS A 132 31.88 6.94 -12.06
N ALA A 133 32.70 7.84 -12.61
CA ALA A 133 33.78 7.45 -13.52
C ALA A 133 34.83 6.55 -12.82
N GLN A 134 35.15 6.83 -11.56
CA GLN A 134 36.01 5.99 -10.73
C GLN A 134 35.39 4.60 -10.52
N ILE A 135 34.14 4.55 -10.06
CA ILE A 135 33.37 3.30 -9.90
C ILE A 135 33.41 2.47 -11.19
N PHE A 136 33.12 3.09 -12.34
CA PHE A 136 33.13 2.39 -13.62
C PHE A 136 34.50 1.77 -13.95
N LYS A 137 35.59 2.50 -13.67
CA LYS A 137 36.96 2.02 -13.92
C LYS A 137 37.26 0.70 -13.19
N LYS A 138 36.71 0.50 -11.99
CA LYS A 138 36.81 -0.75 -11.22
C LYS A 138 35.75 -1.78 -11.62
N LEU A 139 34.51 -1.35 -11.89
CA LEU A 139 33.41 -2.25 -12.27
C LEU A 139 33.63 -2.94 -13.62
N TRP A 140 34.17 -2.24 -14.61
CA TRP A 140 34.33 -2.79 -15.96
C TRP A 140 35.13 -4.10 -16.04
N PRO A 141 36.35 -4.20 -15.49
CA PRO A 141 37.09 -5.45 -15.51
C PRO A 141 36.37 -6.57 -14.74
N GLU A 142 35.77 -6.27 -13.59
CA GLU A 142 35.01 -7.25 -12.80
C GLU A 142 33.78 -7.78 -13.55
N PHE A 143 33.06 -6.88 -14.24
CA PHE A 143 31.91 -7.23 -15.05
C PHE A 143 32.29 -8.15 -16.21
N GLN A 144 33.38 -7.86 -16.92
CA GLN A 144 33.87 -8.71 -18.02
C GLN A 144 34.33 -10.08 -17.51
N ASN A 145 34.97 -10.14 -16.34
CA ASN A 145 35.38 -11.40 -15.72
C ASN A 145 34.18 -12.25 -15.28
N ARG A 146 33.17 -11.62 -14.67
CA ARG A 146 31.97 -12.30 -14.16
C ARG A 146 31.01 -12.72 -15.27
N PHE A 147 30.89 -11.91 -16.32
CA PHE A 147 29.98 -12.11 -17.44
C PHE A 147 30.76 -12.11 -18.77
N PRO A 148 31.54 -13.16 -19.06
CA PRO A 148 32.40 -13.20 -20.25
C PRO A 148 31.61 -13.35 -21.56
N HIS A 149 30.35 -13.79 -21.49
CA HIS A 149 29.56 -14.06 -22.68
C HIS A 149 29.11 -12.75 -23.36
N PRO A 150 29.41 -12.57 -24.67
CA PRO A 150 29.16 -11.31 -25.37
C PRO A 150 27.66 -10.96 -25.46
N ALA A 151 26.77 -11.95 -25.40
CA ALA A 151 25.33 -11.68 -25.41
C ALA A 151 24.86 -10.87 -24.18
N THR A 152 25.51 -11.01 -23.01
CA THR A 152 25.16 -10.21 -21.83
C THR A 152 25.46 -8.74 -22.09
N LEU A 153 26.66 -8.43 -22.59
CA LEU A 153 27.04 -7.07 -22.95
C LEU A 153 26.13 -6.52 -24.05
N TYR A 154 25.86 -7.30 -25.09
CA TYR A 154 24.97 -6.89 -26.18
C TYR A 154 23.54 -6.60 -25.69
N GLY A 155 23.03 -7.43 -24.79
CA GLY A 155 21.71 -7.25 -24.17
C GLY A 155 21.61 -5.94 -23.39
N VAL A 156 22.57 -5.68 -22.49
CA VAL A 156 22.53 -4.45 -21.66
C VAL A 156 22.64 -3.19 -22.52
N LEU A 157 23.55 -3.18 -23.51
CA LEU A 157 23.73 -2.03 -24.40
C LEU A 157 22.49 -1.73 -25.27
N ASN A 158 21.69 -2.74 -25.62
CA ASN A 158 20.47 -2.54 -26.40
C ASN A 158 19.26 -2.16 -25.53
N ILE A 159 19.16 -2.69 -24.32
CA ILE A 159 18.08 -2.31 -23.38
C ILE A 159 18.20 -0.83 -23.01
N GLY A 160 19.43 -0.32 -22.81
CA GLY A 160 19.68 1.10 -22.56
C GLY A 160 19.28 2.04 -23.71
N ASN A 161 19.01 1.49 -24.90
CA ASN A 161 18.63 2.23 -26.10
C ASN A 161 17.14 2.07 -26.48
N ALA A 162 16.33 1.48 -25.60
CA ALA A 162 14.90 1.35 -25.87
C ALA A 162 14.23 2.74 -25.94
N TYR A 163 13.36 2.95 -26.92
CA TYR A 163 12.53 4.15 -27.03
C TYR A 163 11.05 3.75 -27.01
N LEU A 164 10.23 4.56 -26.35
CA LEU A 164 8.78 4.39 -26.35
C LEU A 164 8.18 5.38 -27.36
N PRO A 165 7.54 4.91 -28.44
CA PRO A 165 6.89 5.80 -29.39
C PRO A 165 5.64 6.41 -28.75
N ILE A 166 5.68 7.72 -28.51
CA ILE A 166 4.53 8.51 -28.08
C ILE A 166 4.11 9.45 -29.22
N ASN A 167 2.82 9.73 -29.31
CA ASN A 167 2.25 10.70 -30.23
C ASN A 167 1.58 11.83 -29.45
N GLU A 168 1.11 12.85 -30.17
CA GLU A 168 0.39 14.00 -29.60
C GLU A 168 -0.87 13.59 -28.82
N ASN A 169 -1.46 12.44 -29.14
CA ASN A 169 -2.62 11.90 -28.43
C ASN A 169 -2.31 11.40 -27.02
N TRP A 170 -1.04 11.29 -26.63
CA TRP A 170 -0.66 10.84 -25.29
C TRP A 170 -1.18 11.80 -24.20
N GLU A 171 -1.14 13.10 -24.45
CA GLU A 171 -1.65 14.09 -23.49
C GLU A 171 -3.18 14.01 -23.36
N LEU A 172 -3.88 13.85 -24.49
CA LEU A 172 -5.33 13.61 -24.49
C LEU A 172 -5.68 12.32 -23.74
N PHE A 173 -4.92 11.24 -23.95
CA PHE A 173 -5.08 9.99 -23.24
C PHE A 173 -4.86 10.17 -21.73
N PHE A 174 -3.78 10.82 -21.32
CA PHE A 174 -3.46 11.07 -19.92
C PHE A 174 -4.57 11.88 -19.23
N ASN A 175 -4.93 13.03 -19.79
CA ASN A 175 -5.95 13.92 -19.24
C ASN A 175 -7.32 13.23 -19.16
N LYS A 176 -7.66 12.41 -20.16
CA LYS A 176 -8.91 11.63 -20.14
C LYS A 176 -8.92 10.61 -19.00
N ASN A 177 -7.84 9.86 -18.81
CA ASN A 177 -7.76 8.87 -17.72
C ASN A 177 -7.77 9.55 -16.34
N GLU A 178 -7.05 10.66 -16.19
CA GLU A 178 -7.04 11.43 -14.95
C GLU A 178 -8.45 11.95 -14.61
N ARG A 179 -9.13 12.54 -15.59
CA ARG A 179 -10.51 13.00 -15.44
C ARG A 179 -11.44 11.86 -15.04
N THR A 180 -11.45 10.74 -15.76
CA THR A 180 -12.31 9.59 -15.44
C THR A 180 -11.99 9.01 -14.05
N CYS A 181 -10.72 8.98 -13.67
CA CYS A 181 -10.31 8.55 -12.32
C CYS A 181 -10.88 9.49 -11.23
N ASN A 182 -10.79 10.79 -11.43
CA ASN A 182 -11.30 11.78 -10.49
C ASN A 182 -12.83 11.74 -10.40
N GLU A 183 -13.53 11.68 -11.54
CA GLU A 183 -14.99 11.51 -11.59
C GLU A 183 -15.44 10.24 -10.84
N GLN A 184 -14.73 9.12 -11.01
CA GLN A 184 -15.05 7.87 -10.32
C GLN A 184 -14.79 7.94 -8.81
N LYS A 185 -13.72 8.63 -8.38
CA LYS A 185 -13.44 8.86 -6.95
C LYS A 185 -14.51 9.75 -6.31
N GLU A 186 -14.90 10.83 -6.98
CA GLU A 186 -15.97 11.71 -6.51
C GLU A 186 -17.31 10.98 -6.42
N ALA A 187 -17.69 10.24 -7.47
CA ALA A 187 -18.91 9.45 -7.48
C ALA A 187 -18.92 8.40 -6.36
N GLY A 188 -17.79 7.72 -6.14
CA GLY A 188 -17.62 6.77 -5.05
C GLY A 188 -17.76 7.41 -3.66
N ALA A 189 -17.16 8.59 -3.46
CA ALA A 189 -17.27 9.35 -2.21
C ALA A 189 -18.71 9.77 -1.93
N ARG A 190 -19.40 10.33 -2.93
CA ARG A 190 -20.82 10.71 -2.81
C ARG A 190 -21.69 9.49 -2.52
N ALA A 191 -21.50 8.37 -3.24
CA ALA A 191 -22.25 7.15 -3.01
C ALA A 191 -22.05 6.58 -1.60
N LEU A 192 -20.83 6.63 -1.05
CA LEU A 192 -20.54 6.21 0.32
C LEU A 192 -21.28 7.08 1.35
N ILE A 193 -21.24 8.41 1.19
CA ILE A 193 -21.91 9.32 2.14
C ILE A 193 -23.43 9.21 2.04
N THR A 194 -23.97 9.08 0.83
CA THR A 194 -25.41 8.83 0.63
C THR A 194 -25.82 7.53 1.34
N ALA A 195 -25.10 6.42 1.13
CA ALA A 195 -25.40 5.16 1.81
C ALA A 195 -25.26 5.28 3.34
N ALA A 196 -24.30 6.04 3.84
CA ALA A 196 -24.14 6.29 5.27
C ALA A 196 -25.32 7.10 5.86
N LYS A 197 -25.82 8.10 5.13
CA LYS A 197 -27.02 8.87 5.50
C LYS A 197 -28.27 7.99 5.47
N ASP A 198 -28.40 7.09 4.49
CA ASP A 198 -29.51 6.12 4.45
C ASP A 198 -29.50 5.17 5.65
N VAL A 199 -28.31 4.73 6.07
CA VAL A 199 -28.13 3.94 7.29
C VAL A 199 -28.55 4.72 8.53
N LEU A 200 -28.19 6.00 8.65
CA LEU A 200 -28.62 6.87 9.76
C LEU A 200 -30.15 7.04 9.81
N ASN A 201 -30.80 7.16 8.65
CA ASN A 201 -32.24 7.35 8.57
C ASN A 201 -33.04 6.07 8.84
N SER A 202 -32.49 4.92 8.43
CA SER A 202 -33.14 3.61 8.56
C SER A 202 -32.94 2.97 9.94
N LEU A 203 -31.77 3.13 10.54
CA LEU A 203 -31.49 2.60 11.87
C LEU A 203 -31.86 3.64 12.94
N LYS A 204 -32.98 3.41 13.62
CA LYS A 204 -33.35 4.16 14.83
C LYS A 204 -32.92 3.37 16.06
N THR A 205 -32.49 4.07 17.10
CA THR A 205 -32.26 3.45 18.41
C THR A 205 -33.59 3.03 19.00
N ASP A 206 -33.65 1.81 19.54
CA ASP A 206 -34.80 1.40 20.36
C ASP A 206 -34.90 2.29 21.62
N GLY A 207 -36.03 2.21 22.34
CA GLY A 207 -36.25 2.99 23.58
C GLY A 207 -35.16 2.81 24.66
N GLU A 208 -34.32 1.79 24.56
CA GLU A 208 -33.16 1.51 25.43
C GLU A 208 -31.81 1.93 24.83
N GLY A 209 -31.77 2.53 23.64
CA GLY A 209 -30.53 2.96 22.98
C GLY A 209 -29.74 1.86 22.27
N THR A 210 -30.28 0.63 22.22
CA THR A 210 -29.66 -0.50 21.51
C THR A 210 -29.96 -0.43 20.00
N ILE A 211 -28.98 -0.79 19.18
CA ILE A 211 -29.11 -0.80 17.72
C ILE A 211 -29.12 -2.23 17.22
N LEU A 212 -30.24 -2.60 16.62
CA LEU A 212 -30.51 -3.92 16.05
C LEU A 212 -29.98 -4.00 14.61
N ASP A 213 -28.64 -3.96 14.48
CA ASP A 213 -28.00 -4.05 13.16
C ASP A 213 -26.93 -5.14 13.08
N ALA A 214 -26.92 -5.95 12.01
CA ALA A 214 -25.97 -7.04 11.89
C ALA A 214 -24.50 -6.61 11.76
N TRP A 215 -24.23 -5.35 11.36
CA TRP A 215 -22.88 -4.82 11.15
C TRP A 215 -22.50 -3.68 12.09
N LEU A 216 -23.45 -2.85 12.50
CA LEU A 216 -23.24 -1.61 13.26
C LEU A 216 -23.58 -1.72 14.76
N PHE A 217 -23.94 -2.92 15.26
CA PHE A 217 -24.28 -3.15 16.67
C PHE A 217 -23.14 -2.86 17.67
N ASP A 218 -21.88 -2.92 17.22
CA ASP A 218 -20.68 -2.70 18.06
C ASP A 218 -19.98 -1.36 17.76
N VAL A 219 -20.67 -0.50 17.02
CA VAL A 219 -20.14 0.82 16.64
C VAL A 219 -20.52 1.86 17.69
N ASP A 220 -19.71 2.91 17.81
CA ASP A 220 -19.94 4.02 18.72
C ASP A 220 -20.99 4.99 18.12
N TRP A 221 -22.23 4.88 18.60
CA TRP A 221 -23.37 5.73 18.23
C TRP A 221 -23.60 6.90 19.18
N SER A 222 -22.62 7.22 20.04
CA SER A 222 -22.75 8.36 20.96
C SER A 222 -22.81 9.70 20.20
N TYR A 223 -23.63 10.61 20.73
CA TYR A 223 -23.72 12.00 20.28
C TYR A 223 -22.96 12.88 21.27
N LYS A 224 -22.04 13.70 20.77
CA LYS A 224 -21.42 14.76 21.58
C LYS A 224 -22.38 15.95 21.64
N SER A 225 -22.31 16.74 22.72
CA SER A 225 -23.32 17.73 23.12
C SER A 225 -23.74 18.75 22.06
N ASP A 226 -22.90 19.03 21.04
CA ASP A 226 -23.21 19.96 19.94
C ASP A 226 -23.30 19.27 18.56
N SER A 227 -23.45 17.95 18.51
CA SER A 227 -23.33 17.17 17.28
C SER A 227 -24.68 16.63 16.79
N GLU A 228 -24.99 16.87 15.53
CA GLU A 228 -26.19 16.33 14.86
C GLU A 228 -26.04 14.85 14.46
N PHE A 229 -24.79 14.38 14.30
CA PHE A 229 -24.49 13.02 13.88
C PHE A 229 -23.77 12.21 14.98
N PRO A 230 -23.81 10.86 14.93
CA PRO A 230 -23.04 10.01 15.83
C PRO A 230 -21.54 10.00 15.51
N GLU A 231 -20.70 9.67 16.49
CA GLU A 231 -19.23 9.73 16.37
C GLU A 231 -18.66 8.88 15.23
N TRP A 232 -19.27 7.73 14.90
CA TRP A 232 -18.82 6.90 13.78
C TRP A 232 -18.97 7.59 12.42
N PHE A 233 -19.99 8.42 12.24
CA PHE A 233 -20.25 9.10 10.97
C PHE A 233 -19.15 10.12 10.66
N PHE A 234 -18.68 10.87 11.66
CA PHE A 234 -17.55 11.80 11.48
C PHE A 234 -16.25 11.10 11.09
N LYS A 235 -16.07 9.83 11.44
CA LYS A 235 -14.89 9.05 11.06
C LYS A 235 -14.89 8.64 9.58
N LEU A 236 -15.93 9.00 8.83
CA LEU A 236 -15.93 8.91 7.37
C LEU A 236 -15.31 10.14 6.70
N PHE A 237 -15.04 11.22 7.44
CA PHE A 237 -14.55 12.46 6.88
C PHE A 237 -13.14 12.80 7.34
N THR A 238 -12.35 13.42 6.46
CA THR A 238 -11.00 13.91 6.78
C THR A 238 -11.06 15.05 7.80
N LYS A 239 -12.08 15.91 7.69
CA LYS A 239 -12.37 17.00 8.63
C LYS A 239 -13.79 16.84 9.15
N ARG A 240 -14.00 17.06 10.46
CA ARG A 240 -15.35 16.97 11.05
C ARG A 240 -16.36 17.91 10.42
N GLY A 241 -15.93 19.11 10.01
CA GLY A 241 -16.79 20.09 9.34
C GLY A 241 -17.38 19.60 8.01
N SER A 242 -16.68 18.71 7.29
CA SER A 242 -17.15 18.18 6.02
C SER A 242 -18.40 17.30 6.17
N ALA A 243 -18.71 16.81 7.37
CA ALA A 243 -19.93 16.04 7.63
C ALA A 243 -21.22 16.85 7.42
N TYR A 244 -21.15 18.18 7.53
CA TYR A 244 -22.29 19.08 7.36
C TYR A 244 -22.42 19.64 5.94
N LEU A 245 -21.49 19.32 5.05
CA LEU A 245 -21.58 19.71 3.65
C LEU A 245 -22.68 18.91 2.94
N ASP A 246 -23.29 19.55 1.94
CA ASP A 246 -24.19 18.84 1.04
C ASP A 246 -23.41 17.82 0.21
N CYS A 247 -24.08 16.71 -0.17
CA CYS A 247 -23.45 15.63 -0.92
C CYS A 247 -22.92 16.10 -2.28
N ALA A 248 -23.57 17.10 -2.90
CA ALA A 248 -23.11 17.70 -4.15
C ALA A 248 -21.82 18.51 -3.98
N SER A 249 -21.58 19.10 -2.81
CA SER A 249 -20.42 19.94 -2.51
C SER A 249 -19.21 19.16 -1.99
N LEU A 250 -19.36 17.86 -1.71
CA LEU A 250 -18.27 17.02 -1.23
C LEU A 250 -17.29 16.66 -2.35
N SER A 251 -16.00 16.78 -2.03
CA SER A 251 -14.90 16.25 -2.83
C SER A 251 -14.49 14.86 -2.34
N SER A 252 -13.81 14.09 -3.20
CA SER A 252 -13.22 12.81 -2.80
C SER A 252 -12.14 12.93 -1.71
N GLU A 253 -11.54 14.11 -1.55
CA GLU A 253 -10.52 14.38 -0.52
C GLU A 253 -11.13 14.58 0.88
N ASP A 254 -12.40 14.99 0.94
CA ASP A 254 -13.12 15.18 2.19
C ASP A 254 -13.54 13.86 2.84
N VAL A 255 -13.56 12.77 2.07
CA VAL A 255 -14.10 11.47 2.47
C VAL A 255 -12.98 10.43 2.59
N VAL A 256 -12.94 9.76 3.74
CA VAL A 256 -12.04 8.64 4.00
C VAL A 256 -12.61 7.37 3.37
N MET A 257 -12.40 7.20 2.06
CA MET A 257 -12.89 6.05 1.29
C MET A 257 -12.41 4.70 1.80
N LYS A 258 -11.28 4.67 2.52
CA LYS A 258 -10.76 3.46 3.16
C LYS A 258 -11.23 3.31 4.60
N SER A 259 -12.32 3.96 5.03
CA SER A 259 -12.73 3.85 6.44
C SER A 259 -13.14 2.41 6.81
N ALA A 260 -12.89 2.03 8.06
CA ALA A 260 -13.29 0.73 8.60
C ALA A 260 -14.82 0.51 8.57
N PHE A 261 -15.59 1.58 8.48
CA PHE A 261 -17.04 1.55 8.42
C PHE A 261 -17.59 1.23 7.03
N VAL A 262 -16.80 1.38 5.97
CA VAL A 262 -17.27 1.18 4.58
C VAL A 262 -17.89 -0.22 4.39
N PRO A 263 -17.24 -1.33 4.80
CA PRO A 263 -17.86 -2.66 4.69
C PRO A 263 -19.13 -2.83 5.54
N LEU A 264 -19.22 -2.12 6.66
CA LEU A 264 -20.37 -2.21 7.58
C LEU A 264 -21.59 -1.43 7.06
N ILE A 265 -21.34 -0.28 6.44
CA ILE A 265 -22.36 0.55 5.79
C ILE A 265 -22.99 -0.22 4.63
N PHE A 266 -22.16 -0.83 3.77
CA PHE A 266 -22.62 -1.61 2.63
C PHE A 266 -23.12 -3.02 2.96
N GLY A 267 -23.09 -3.44 4.23
CA GLY A 267 -23.62 -4.74 4.66
C GLY A 267 -22.85 -5.92 4.08
N MET A 268 -21.52 -5.83 4.04
CA MET A 268 -20.69 -6.86 3.39
C MET A 268 -20.65 -8.15 4.20
N THR A 269 -20.69 -9.29 3.50
CA THR A 269 -20.69 -10.63 4.10
C THR A 269 -19.57 -11.50 3.52
N TYR A 270 -19.08 -12.46 4.30
CA TYR A 270 -18.21 -13.53 3.85
C TYR A 270 -19.02 -14.84 3.84
N GLY A 271 -19.38 -15.29 2.64
CA GLY A 271 -20.44 -16.29 2.48
C GLY A 271 -21.75 -15.80 3.14
N PRO A 272 -22.38 -16.59 4.03
CA PRO A 272 -23.59 -16.18 4.71
C PRO A 272 -23.35 -15.28 5.94
N TYR A 273 -22.10 -15.13 6.38
CA TYR A 273 -21.76 -14.52 7.67
C TYR A 273 -21.39 -13.03 7.53
N PRO A 274 -21.88 -12.14 8.41
CA PRO A 274 -21.55 -10.72 8.35
C PRO A 274 -20.08 -10.47 8.72
N LEU A 275 -19.45 -9.54 7.98
CA LEU A 275 -18.10 -9.08 8.28
C LEU A 275 -18.10 -8.21 9.53
N HIS A 276 -17.08 -8.43 10.37
CA HIS A 276 -16.87 -7.67 11.59
C HIS A 276 -15.37 -7.33 11.74
N ARG A 277 -15.08 -6.18 12.33
CA ARG A 277 -13.70 -5.73 12.59
C ARG A 277 -13.43 -5.70 14.09
N SER A 278 -12.56 -6.59 14.53
CA SER A 278 -11.97 -6.55 15.86
C SER A 278 -10.78 -5.58 15.90
N ARG A 279 -10.62 -4.84 17.01
CA ARG A 279 -9.48 -3.93 17.22
C ARG A 279 -8.15 -4.68 17.36
N SER A 280 -8.17 -5.89 17.93
CA SER A 280 -6.97 -6.70 18.16
C SER A 280 -6.67 -7.69 17.03
N LEU A 281 -7.72 -8.29 16.45
CA LEU A 281 -7.58 -9.37 15.48
C LEU A 281 -7.75 -8.91 14.03
N GLY A 282 -8.19 -7.67 13.79
CA GLY A 282 -8.46 -7.18 12.43
C GLY A 282 -9.82 -7.66 11.90
N TRP A 283 -9.87 -8.03 10.62
CA TRP A 283 -11.12 -8.41 9.96
C TRP A 283 -11.43 -9.90 10.10
N GLY A 284 -12.72 -10.20 10.23
CA GLY A 284 -13.24 -11.55 10.29
C GLY A 284 -14.72 -11.57 10.02
N TYR A 285 -15.34 -12.71 10.26
CA TYR A 285 -16.78 -12.91 10.13
C TYR A 285 -17.35 -13.63 11.35
N LEU A 286 -18.62 -13.36 11.64
CA LEU A 286 -19.30 -13.85 12.84
C LEU A 286 -20.13 -15.10 12.52
N VAL A 287 -19.81 -16.20 13.19
CA VAL A 287 -20.53 -17.48 13.10
C VAL A 287 -21.24 -17.74 14.43
N PRO A 288 -22.54 -18.07 14.46
CA PRO A 288 -23.23 -18.38 15.71
C PRO A 288 -22.62 -19.62 16.37
N LYS A 289 -22.47 -19.61 17.71
CA LYS A 289 -22.03 -20.80 18.43
C LYS A 289 -23.08 -21.92 18.31
N PRO A 290 -22.66 -23.18 18.06
CA PRO A 290 -23.58 -24.30 18.17
C PRO A 290 -24.10 -24.37 19.61
N SER A 291 -25.40 -24.57 19.77
CA SER A 291 -26.04 -24.62 21.09
C SER A 291 -25.56 -25.86 21.86
N GLU A 292 -24.79 -25.67 22.93
CA GLU A 292 -24.61 -26.71 23.95
C GLU A 292 -25.93 -26.84 24.74
N ASN A 293 -26.87 -27.62 24.21
CA ASN A 293 -27.87 -28.42 24.94
C ASN A 293 -29.01 -28.86 23.99
N GLN A 294 -28.90 -30.10 23.50
CA GLN A 294 -30.05 -30.88 23.06
C GLN A 294 -29.92 -32.32 23.58
N ILE A 295 -30.34 -32.55 24.83
CA ILE A 295 -31.06 -33.78 25.19
C ILE A 295 -32.23 -33.36 26.10
N SER A 296 -33.35 -32.97 25.49
CA SER A 296 -34.69 -33.36 25.94
C SER A 296 -35.75 -32.73 25.03
N ALA A 297 -36.69 -33.58 24.63
CA ALA A 297 -37.83 -33.38 23.75
C ALA A 297 -38.60 -32.05 23.88
N GLY A 298 -39.05 -31.56 22.72
CA GLY A 298 -40.33 -30.87 22.57
C GLY A 298 -40.35 -29.37 22.87
N GLY A 299 -40.29 -28.56 21.81
CA GLY A 299 -40.65 -27.14 21.85
C GLY A 299 -39.59 -26.24 21.23
N ILE A 300 -39.96 -25.54 20.15
CA ILE A 300 -39.16 -24.49 19.54
C ILE A 300 -38.95 -23.39 20.60
N SER A 301 -37.75 -23.33 21.18
CA SER A 301 -37.32 -22.20 21.99
C SER A 301 -36.11 -21.61 21.29
N LEU A 302 -36.35 -20.51 20.54
CA LEU A 302 -35.29 -19.62 20.09
C LEU A 302 -34.43 -19.27 21.30
N LEU A 303 -33.12 -19.50 21.19
CA LEU A 303 -32.12 -19.02 22.13
C LEU A 303 -32.51 -17.62 22.61
N LYS A 304 -32.49 -17.38 23.92
CA LYS A 304 -32.42 -16.04 24.51
C LYS A 304 -31.07 -15.41 24.15
N THR A 305 -30.83 -15.21 22.87
CA THR A 305 -29.78 -14.36 22.37
C THR A 305 -30.18 -12.96 22.81
N SER A 306 -29.27 -12.20 23.43
CA SER A 306 -29.52 -10.80 23.77
C SER A 306 -30.15 -10.11 22.55
N GLN A 307 -31.24 -9.35 22.76
CA GLN A 307 -32.05 -8.70 21.72
C GLN A 307 -31.16 -8.02 20.65
N LYS A 308 -30.03 -7.47 21.09
CA LYS A 308 -28.94 -6.90 20.29
C LYS A 308 -28.49 -7.72 19.06
N TYR A 309 -28.58 -9.04 19.08
CA TYR A 309 -28.02 -9.92 18.03
C TYR A 309 -29.07 -10.60 17.15
N GLU A 310 -30.35 -10.29 17.33
CA GLU A 310 -31.44 -10.90 16.57
C GLU A 310 -31.26 -10.72 15.06
N HIS A 311 -30.97 -9.49 14.62
CA HIS A 311 -30.76 -9.18 13.22
C HIS A 311 -29.52 -9.89 12.61
N VAL A 312 -28.46 -10.13 13.41
CA VAL A 312 -27.30 -10.92 12.95
C VAL A 312 -27.74 -12.34 12.57
N CYS A 313 -28.54 -12.98 13.43
CA CYS A 313 -29.04 -14.33 13.20
C CYS A 313 -30.00 -14.38 12.00
N GLU A 314 -30.88 -13.38 11.84
CA GLU A 314 -31.77 -13.29 10.69
C GLU A 314 -31.02 -13.15 9.36
N VAL A 315 -30.00 -12.29 9.31
CA VAL A 315 -29.16 -12.10 8.12
C VAL A 315 -28.47 -13.41 7.75
N ILE A 316 -27.91 -14.12 8.74
CA ILE A 316 -27.25 -15.41 8.50
C ILE A 316 -28.25 -16.44 8.00
N ALA A 317 -29.43 -16.56 8.63
CA ALA A 317 -30.46 -17.51 8.21
C ALA A 317 -30.94 -17.24 6.77
N ARG A 318 -31.18 -15.96 6.44
CA ARG A 318 -31.56 -15.52 5.10
C ARG A 318 -30.47 -15.84 4.07
N ASN A 319 -29.22 -15.48 4.37
CA ASN A 319 -28.11 -15.71 3.44
C ASN A 319 -27.82 -17.20 3.24
N LYS A 320 -27.95 -18.04 4.28
CA LYS A 320 -27.80 -19.49 4.16
C LYS A 320 -28.86 -20.10 3.26
N ALA A 321 -30.11 -19.62 3.36
CA ALA A 321 -31.20 -20.09 2.51
C ALA A 321 -30.97 -19.73 1.03
N GLU A 322 -30.37 -18.58 0.75
CA GLU A 322 -30.17 -18.09 -0.61
C GLU A 322 -28.88 -18.59 -1.27
N PHE A 323 -27.76 -18.63 -0.53
CA PHE A 323 -26.43 -18.88 -1.10
C PHE A 323 -25.77 -20.18 -0.62
N GLY A 324 -26.42 -20.92 0.29
CA GLY A 324 -25.85 -22.07 0.97
C GLY A 324 -24.91 -21.68 2.11
N ASP A 325 -24.50 -22.67 2.89
CA ASP A 325 -23.57 -22.50 3.99
C ASP A 325 -22.12 -22.73 3.57
N ILE A 326 -21.19 -22.09 4.25
CA ILE A 326 -19.74 -22.32 4.07
C ILE A 326 -19.18 -22.94 5.35
N GLN A 327 -18.21 -23.84 5.18
CA GLN A 327 -17.43 -24.34 6.31
C GLN A 327 -16.52 -23.21 6.82
N PRO A 328 -16.62 -22.81 8.10
CA PRO A 328 -15.73 -21.80 8.64
C PRO A 328 -14.28 -22.26 8.58
N SER A 329 -13.39 -21.41 8.06
CA SER A 329 -11.96 -21.69 7.94
C SER A 329 -11.15 -20.67 8.73
N GLY A 330 -10.09 -21.12 9.42
CA GLY A 330 -9.15 -20.25 10.13
C GLY A 330 -9.24 -20.38 11.66
N ARG A 331 -8.52 -19.50 12.37
CA ARG A 331 -8.53 -19.45 13.83
C ARG A 331 -9.82 -18.80 14.31
N SER A 332 -10.56 -19.51 15.17
CA SER A 332 -11.76 -19.01 15.82
C SER A 332 -11.42 -18.37 17.16
N HIS A 333 -12.12 -17.29 17.47
CA HIS A 333 -12.01 -16.57 18.73
C HIS A 333 -13.42 -16.38 19.31
N ASN A 334 -13.53 -16.45 20.64
CA ASN A 334 -14.81 -16.23 21.31
C ASN A 334 -15.23 -14.76 21.21
N PHE A 335 -16.44 -14.51 20.73
CA PHE A 335 -17.05 -13.18 20.65
C PHE A 335 -18.49 -13.25 21.19
N GLY A 336 -18.64 -13.29 22.51
CA GLY A 336 -19.96 -13.44 23.17
C GLY A 336 -20.69 -14.70 22.69
N SER A 337 -21.86 -14.50 22.08
CA SER A 337 -22.71 -15.55 21.48
C SER A 337 -22.21 -16.10 20.13
N PHE A 338 -21.14 -15.52 19.58
CA PHE A 338 -20.58 -15.87 18.27
C PHE A 338 -19.14 -16.38 18.40
N LEU A 339 -18.71 -17.10 17.38
CA LEU A 339 -17.31 -17.38 17.05
C LEU A 339 -16.88 -16.41 15.97
N PHE A 340 -15.84 -15.63 16.25
CA PHE A 340 -15.19 -14.76 15.28
C PHE A 340 -14.08 -15.54 14.57
N TYR A 341 -14.21 -15.72 13.26
CA TYR A 341 -13.17 -16.33 12.44
C TYR A 341 -12.34 -15.23 11.78
N GLN A 342 -11.06 -15.19 12.11
CA GLN A 342 -10.14 -14.20 11.56
C GLN A 342 -9.86 -14.51 10.09
N LEU A 343 -10.03 -13.52 9.21
CA LEU A 343 -9.64 -13.65 7.80
C LEU A 343 -8.12 -13.59 7.70
N SER A 344 -7.55 -14.43 6.83
CA SER A 344 -6.13 -14.42 6.50
C SER A 344 -5.74 -13.06 5.95
N HIS A 345 -5.12 -12.23 6.78
CA HIS A 345 -4.50 -11.02 6.30
C HIS A 345 -3.21 -11.41 5.56
N PRO A 346 -2.84 -10.72 4.46
CA PRO A 346 -1.44 -10.62 4.12
C PRO A 346 -0.77 -9.93 5.31
N VAL A 347 -0.25 -10.72 6.23
CA VAL A 347 0.61 -10.24 7.30
C VAL A 347 1.70 -9.47 6.57
N SER A 348 1.87 -8.20 6.93
CA SER A 348 3.09 -7.49 6.57
C SER A 348 4.25 -8.35 7.05
N GLN A 349 4.92 -9.01 6.11
CA GLN A 349 6.26 -9.49 6.38
C GLN A 349 7.03 -8.25 6.84
N ASN A 350 7.37 -8.25 8.12
CA ASN A 350 8.16 -7.26 8.85
C ASN A 350 8.72 -6.13 7.98
N ARG A 351 7.94 -5.07 7.80
CA ARG A 351 8.48 -3.75 7.50
C ARG A 351 8.06 -2.86 8.64
N GLY A 352 9.05 -2.43 9.43
CA GLY A 352 8.87 -1.44 10.48
C GLY A 352 8.37 -0.14 9.88
N PHE A 353 7.06 -0.01 9.80
CA PHE A 353 6.38 1.26 9.76
C PHE A 353 5.51 1.36 10.99
N SER A 354 5.79 2.42 11.74
CA SER A 354 5.13 2.84 12.96
C SER A 354 3.62 2.71 12.88
N MET A 355 3.04 2.30 14.02
CA MET A 355 1.62 2.28 14.34
C MET A 355 0.85 3.43 13.70
N ASN A 356 0.22 3.16 12.56
CA ASN A 356 -1.04 3.78 12.19
C ASN A 356 -1.96 2.65 11.74
N GLY A 357 -2.75 2.19 12.71
CA GLY A 357 -3.57 1.00 12.62
C GLY A 357 -4.59 1.09 11.51
N ASN A 358 -4.31 0.42 10.40
CA ASN A 358 -5.25 0.25 9.32
C ASN A 358 -4.75 -0.82 8.32
N ASN A 359 -4.88 -2.09 8.73
CA ASN A 359 -4.59 -3.25 7.91
C ASN A 359 -5.64 -3.37 6.78
N PHE A 360 -5.34 -2.77 5.64
CA PHE A 360 -6.24 -2.62 4.49
C PHE A 360 -6.03 -3.63 3.34
N GLY A 361 -5.04 -4.51 3.41
CA GLY A 361 -4.73 -5.44 2.31
C GLY A 361 -5.92 -6.30 1.86
N ALA A 362 -6.71 -6.81 2.82
CA ALA A 362 -7.90 -7.60 2.50
C ALA A 362 -9.07 -6.75 1.94
N ILE A 363 -9.21 -5.50 2.39
CA ILE A 363 -10.28 -4.61 1.92
C ILE A 363 -9.98 -4.08 0.51
N ALA A 364 -8.72 -3.82 0.16
CA ALA A 364 -8.36 -3.32 -1.17
C ALA A 364 -8.79 -4.31 -2.27
N SER A 365 -8.47 -5.60 -2.12
CA SER A 365 -8.92 -6.65 -3.06
C SER A 365 -10.45 -6.83 -3.06
N ILE A 366 -11.11 -6.62 -1.92
CA ILE A 366 -12.57 -6.69 -1.78
C ILE A 366 -13.28 -5.46 -2.41
N LEU A 367 -12.70 -4.26 -2.29
CA LEU A 367 -13.23 -3.02 -2.85
C LEU A 367 -12.95 -2.89 -4.35
N GLU A 368 -11.85 -3.45 -4.86
CA GLU A 368 -11.56 -3.50 -6.31
C GLU A 368 -12.69 -4.19 -7.08
N GLY A 369 -13.27 -5.25 -6.51
CA GLY A 369 -14.46 -5.92 -7.06
C GLY A 369 -15.74 -5.06 -7.12
N MET A 370 -15.82 -3.93 -6.39
CA MET A 370 -16.99 -3.03 -6.43
C MET A 370 -17.05 -2.13 -7.66
N THR A 371 -15.97 -2.03 -8.45
CA THR A 371 -15.89 -1.13 -9.60
C THR A 371 -16.62 -1.62 -10.86
N GLN A 372 -17.22 -2.82 -10.84
CA GLN A 372 -17.81 -3.43 -12.05
C GLN A 372 -19.33 -3.29 -12.22
N SER A 373 -20.10 -2.68 -11.31
CA SER A 373 -21.52 -2.40 -11.59
C SER A 373 -22.13 -1.29 -10.72
N PRO A 374 -22.39 -0.09 -11.27
CA PRO A 374 -23.01 1.04 -10.55
C PRO A 374 -24.52 0.87 -10.26
N GLN A 375 -25.18 -0.17 -10.79
CA GLN A 375 -26.65 -0.23 -10.85
C GLN A 375 -27.35 -0.77 -9.59
N ASN A 376 -26.63 -1.13 -8.53
CA ASN A 376 -27.20 -1.78 -7.33
C ASN A 376 -26.78 -1.13 -5.99
N LEU A 377 -26.53 0.17 -5.97
CA LEU A 377 -26.03 0.90 -4.79
C LEU A 377 -27.09 1.18 -3.70
N GLY A 378 -28.38 0.87 -3.93
CA GLY A 378 -29.49 1.30 -3.06
C GLY A 378 -30.02 0.29 -2.02
N GLN A 379 -29.46 -0.91 -1.88
CA GLN A 379 -29.91 -1.88 -0.87
C GLN A 379 -28.73 -2.55 -0.15
N ARG A 380 -28.80 -2.59 1.17
CA ARG A 380 -27.80 -3.15 2.10
C ARG A 380 -27.62 -4.67 2.02
N THR A 381 -28.22 -5.32 1.02
CA THR A 381 -28.33 -6.78 0.90
C THR A 381 -27.50 -7.39 -0.23
N ARG A 382 -26.63 -6.64 -0.93
CA ARG A 382 -26.12 -7.13 -2.23
C ARG A 382 -24.61 -7.12 -2.42
N LYS A 383 -23.77 -7.55 -1.47
CA LYS A 383 -22.33 -7.76 -1.74
C LYS A 383 -21.72 -8.93 -0.94
N VAL A 384 -21.80 -10.14 -1.49
CA VAL A 384 -21.10 -11.32 -0.97
C VAL A 384 -19.64 -11.26 -1.40
N CYS A 385 -18.71 -11.18 -0.45
CA CYS A 385 -17.30 -11.46 -0.71
C CYS A 385 -17.10 -12.96 -0.85
N ARG A 386 -16.88 -13.43 -2.08
CA ARG A 386 -16.29 -14.75 -2.31
C ARG A 386 -14.78 -14.55 -2.41
N SER A 387 -14.01 -15.39 -1.71
CA SER A 387 -12.57 -15.46 -1.97
C SER A 387 -12.35 -15.82 -3.44
N VAL A 388 -11.50 -15.05 -4.13
CA VAL A 388 -10.92 -15.48 -5.40
C VAL A 388 -9.90 -16.56 -5.13
#